data_AF-A0A0B8P4V3-F1
#
_entry.id   AF-A0A0B8P4V3-F1
#
_cell.length_a   1.000
_cell.length_b   1.000
_cell.length_c   1.000
_cell.angle_alpha   90.00
_cell.angle_beta   90.00
_cell.angle_gamma   90.00
#
_symmetry.space_group_name_H-M   'P 1'
#
loop_
_entity.id
_entity.type
_entity.pdbx_description
1 polymer ?
#
loop_
_entity_poly.entity_id
_entity_poly.type
_entity_poly.pdbx_seq_one_letter_code
_entity_poly.pdbx_strand_id
1 'polypeptide(L)'
;MAFAVGFVYNKAGLGAEFFPEVDPPYFNVKARSYGDLSIQEKDRIMRQIENEIVGHPELESVYTRTGGDEEIGTVQVTPVDWQYRRPVKDIIEELRERTDKFAGVEIEYKFPDAGPPVENDLVIEVTARDPSQIDAAAKQVRLWQMAIRL
;
A
#
# COMPACT_ATOMS: atom_id res chain seq x y z
N MET A 1 -25.54 -4.99 -30.24
CA MET A 1 -25.48 -5.33 -28.81
C MET A 1 -24.25 -4.72 -28.12
N ALA A 2 -23.02 -4.91 -28.61
CA ALA A 2 -21.81 -4.31 -28.00
C ALA A 2 -21.76 -2.76 -28.04
N PHE A 3 -22.21 -2.14 -29.14
CA PHE A 3 -22.26 -0.67 -29.26
C PHE A 3 -23.20 0.01 -28.25
N ALA A 4 -24.28 -0.67 -27.86
CA ALA A 4 -25.22 -0.14 -26.87
C ALA A 4 -24.63 -0.13 -25.46
N VAL A 5 -23.81 -1.13 -25.11
CA VAL A 5 -23.10 -1.19 -23.83
C VAL A 5 -22.11 -0.04 -23.70
N GLY A 6 -21.32 0.24 -24.75
CA GLY A 6 -20.36 1.33 -24.76
C GLY A 6 -20.99 2.73 -24.62
N PHE A 7 -22.15 2.95 -25.26
CA PHE A 7 -22.85 4.24 -25.18
C PHE A 7 -23.51 4.49 -23.81
N VAL A 8 -24.01 3.42 -23.17
CA VAL A 8 -24.58 3.50 -21.81
C VAL A 8 -23.48 3.74 -20.77
N TYR A 9 -22.31 3.11 -20.91
CA TYR A 9 -21.16 3.30 -20.01
C TYR A 9 -20.63 4.75 -20.05
N ASN A 10 -20.55 5.36 -21.23
CA ASN A 10 -20.05 6.72 -21.40
C ASN A 10 -21.00 7.79 -20.81
N LYS A 11 -22.31 7.54 -20.83
CA LYS A 11 -23.33 8.49 -20.37
C LYS A 11 -23.53 8.50 -18.85
N ALA A 12 -22.93 7.55 -18.12
CA ALA A 12 -23.11 7.41 -16.68
C ALA A 12 -22.22 8.32 -15.84
N GLY A 13 -21.14 8.89 -16.40
CA GLY A 13 -20.30 9.86 -15.68
C GLY A 13 -19.64 9.33 -14.39
N LEU A 14 -19.58 8.01 -14.20
CA LEU A 14 -19.16 7.36 -12.95
C LEU A 14 -17.64 7.34 -12.72
N GLY A 15 -16.85 7.98 -13.59
CA GLY A 15 -15.40 7.80 -13.60
C GLY A 15 -15.00 6.39 -14.05
N ALA A 16 -13.74 6.23 -14.42
CA ALA A 16 -13.15 4.93 -14.64
C ALA A 16 -12.20 4.66 -13.48
N GLU A 17 -12.52 3.67 -12.64
CA GLU A 17 -11.63 3.20 -11.60
C GLU A 17 -10.75 2.09 -12.21
N PHE A 18 -9.54 2.46 -12.63
CA PHE A 18 -8.62 1.56 -13.35
C PHE A 18 -8.03 0.47 -12.46
N PHE A 19 -8.07 0.66 -11.15
CA PHE A 19 -7.53 -0.23 -10.15
C PHE A 19 -8.58 -0.39 -9.02
N PRO A 20 -9.49 -1.36 -9.11
CA PRO A 20 -10.36 -1.67 -7.98
C PRO A 20 -9.50 -1.99 -6.75
N GLU A 21 -9.91 -1.54 -5.56
CA GLU A 21 -9.25 -1.93 -4.30
C GLU A 21 -9.39 -3.44 -4.10
N VAL A 22 -8.38 -4.20 -4.52
CA VAL A 22 -8.31 -5.64 -4.29
C VAL A 22 -7.68 -5.86 -2.92
N ASP A 23 -8.33 -6.68 -2.10
CA ASP A 23 -7.78 -7.07 -0.81
C ASP A 23 -6.43 -7.79 -1.02
N PRO A 24 -5.32 -7.26 -0.48
CA PRO A 24 -4.01 -7.82 -0.73
C PRO A 24 -3.85 -9.17 0.00
N PRO A 25 -2.99 -10.05 -0.52
CA PRO A 25 -2.78 -11.38 0.05
C PRO A 25 -2.13 -11.34 1.45
N TYR A 26 -1.45 -10.25 1.79
CA TYR A 26 -0.88 -10.00 3.11
C TYR A 26 -0.75 -8.50 3.34
N PHE A 27 -0.51 -8.10 4.59
CA PHE A 27 -0.13 -6.74 4.95
C PHE A 27 1.01 -6.78 5.97
N ASN A 28 1.76 -5.68 6.07
CA ASN A 28 2.84 -5.52 7.02
C ASN A 28 2.44 -4.53 8.11
N VAL A 29 2.72 -4.88 9.35
CA VAL A 29 2.61 -4.03 10.54
C VAL A 29 4.03 -3.63 10.93
N LYS A 30 4.38 -2.37 10.73
CA LYS A 30 5.71 -1.83 10.96
C LYS A 30 5.73 -1.04 12.25
N ALA A 31 6.57 -1.44 13.20
CA ALA A 31 6.72 -0.77 14.49
C ALA A 31 7.96 0.12 14.49
N ARG A 32 7.80 1.39 14.84
CA ARG A 32 8.86 2.42 14.91
C ARG A 32 8.87 3.07 16.28
N SER A 33 10.03 3.60 16.68
CA SER A 33 10.14 4.41 17.89
C SER A 33 11.14 5.54 17.64
N TYR A 34 10.95 6.64 18.38
CA TYR A 34 11.77 7.83 18.31
C TYR A 34 13.08 7.73 19.12
N GLY A 35 13.30 6.63 19.84
CA GLY A 35 14.48 6.43 20.70
C GLY A 35 15.38 5.27 20.28
N ASP A 36 16.64 5.31 20.73
CA ASP A 36 17.61 4.24 20.54
C ASP A 36 17.34 3.08 21.51
N LEU A 37 16.61 2.09 21.03
CA LEU A 37 16.32 0.86 21.78
C LEU A 37 17.38 -0.22 21.49
N SER A 38 17.82 -0.92 22.53
CA SER A 38 18.64 -2.12 22.38
C SER A 38 17.86 -3.22 21.66
N ILE A 39 18.57 -4.19 21.06
CA ILE A 39 17.92 -5.29 20.34
C ILE A 39 16.98 -6.11 21.24
N GLN A 40 17.31 -6.25 22.53
CA GLN A 40 16.48 -6.97 23.50
C GLN A 40 15.21 -6.20 23.86
N GLU A 41 15.28 -4.87 23.94
CA GLU A 41 14.11 -4.02 24.15
C GLU A 41 13.20 -4.02 22.93
N LYS A 42 13.79 -3.91 21.73
CA LYS A 42 13.05 -4.06 20.46
C LYS A 42 12.31 -5.39 20.41
N ASP A 43 12.99 -6.48 20.75
CA ASP A 43 12.39 -7.83 20.74
C ASP A 43 11.25 -7.97 21.76
N ARG A 44 11.40 -7.39 22.96
CA ARG A 44 10.34 -7.40 23.96
C ARG A 44 9.08 -6.68 23.46
N ILE A 45 9.24 -5.54 22.81
CA ILE A 45 8.13 -4.77 22.22
C ILE A 45 7.49 -5.59 21.08
N MET A 46 8.29 -6.15 20.17
CA MET A 46 7.77 -6.93 19.05
C MET A 46 6.97 -8.15 19.52
N ARG A 47 7.43 -8.88 20.55
CA ARG A 47 6.66 -9.99 21.13
C ARG A 47 5.34 -9.54 21.73
N GLN A 48 5.30 -8.36 22.34
CA GLN A 48 4.04 -7.82 22.87
C GLN A 48 3.07 -7.49 21.75
N ILE A 49 3.54 -6.85 20.68
CA ILE A 49 2.73 -6.55 19.49
C ILE A 49 2.24 -7.85 18.84
N GLU A 50 3.14 -8.82 18.63
CA GLU A 50 2.80 -10.13 18.09
C GLU A 50 1.71 -10.83 18.91
N ASN A 51 1.77 -10.78 20.25
CA ASN A 51 0.76 -11.38 21.12
C ASN A 51 -0.63 -10.77 20.97
N GLU A 52 -0.75 -9.51 20.55
CA GLU A 52 -2.05 -8.87 20.29
C GLU A 52 -2.64 -9.25 18.93
N ILE A 53 -1.78 -9.61 17.98
CA ILE A 53 -2.16 -9.95 16.60
C ILE A 53 -2.40 -11.47 16.48
N VAL A 54 -1.56 -12.29 17.10
CA VAL A 54 -1.61 -13.74 17.02
C VAL A 54 -2.91 -14.28 17.64
N GLY A 55 -3.46 -15.34 17.04
CA GLY A 55 -4.70 -15.97 17.52
C GLY A 55 -5.98 -15.25 17.11
N HIS A 56 -5.89 -14.18 16.33
CA HIS A 56 -7.06 -13.59 15.69
C HIS A 56 -7.67 -14.59 14.68
N PRO A 57 -8.98 -14.89 14.75
CA PRO A 57 -9.58 -15.99 13.98
C PRO A 57 -9.61 -15.74 12.47
N GLU A 58 -9.50 -14.48 12.05
CA GLU A 58 -9.50 -14.08 10.63
C GLU A 58 -8.07 -13.98 10.04
N LEU A 59 -7.03 -14.39 10.79
CA LEU A 59 -5.65 -14.43 10.33
C LEU A 59 -5.17 -15.87 10.15
N GLU A 60 -4.59 -16.16 8.99
CA GLU A 60 -4.05 -17.48 8.65
C GLU A 60 -2.63 -17.64 9.18
N SER A 61 -1.77 -16.63 8.97
CA SER A 61 -0.39 -16.68 9.45
C SER A 61 0.13 -15.31 9.88
N VAL A 62 1.04 -15.34 10.85
CA VAL A 62 1.71 -14.18 11.42
C VAL A 62 3.20 -14.50 11.48
N TYR A 63 4.02 -13.64 10.88
CA TYR A 63 5.48 -13.76 10.87
C TYR A 63 6.11 -12.49 11.40
N THR A 64 6.88 -12.61 12.49
CA THR A 64 7.49 -11.47 13.17
C THR A 64 8.99 -11.43 12.92
N ARG A 65 9.50 -10.25 12.57
CA ARG A 65 10.93 -9.94 12.48
C ARG A 65 11.25 -8.77 13.41
N THR A 66 12.14 -9.00 14.37
CA THR A 66 12.71 -7.93 15.20
C THR A 66 13.94 -7.33 14.52
N GLY A 67 14.05 -6.00 14.57
CA GLY A 67 15.16 -5.24 14.02
C GLY A 67 14.97 -4.83 12.56
N GLY A 68 15.82 -3.91 12.15
CA GLY A 68 15.82 -3.23 10.85
C GLY A 68 16.62 -1.93 10.98
N ASP A 69 16.81 -1.22 9.87
CA ASP A 69 17.66 -0.01 9.86
C ASP A 69 17.06 1.11 10.72
N GLU A 70 15.76 1.39 10.54
CA GLU A 70 15.05 2.50 11.19
C GLU A 70 13.83 2.06 12.02
N GLU A 71 13.61 0.75 12.16
CA GLU A 71 12.42 0.20 12.79
C GLU A 71 12.75 -0.65 14.03
N ILE A 72 11.76 -0.79 14.90
CA ILE A 72 11.78 -1.78 15.99
C ILE A 72 11.68 -3.17 15.38
N GLY A 73 10.79 -3.34 14.39
CA GLY A 73 10.58 -4.57 13.66
C GLY A 73 9.34 -4.52 12.78
N THR A 74 9.06 -5.63 12.11
CA THR A 74 7.92 -5.79 11.21
C THR A 74 7.19 -7.10 11.53
N VAL A 75 5.86 -7.06 11.53
CA VAL A 75 4.99 -8.24 11.54
C VAL A 75 4.32 -8.36 10.18
N GLN A 76 4.57 -9.43 9.45
CA GLN A 76 3.81 -9.76 8.25
C GLN A 76 2.61 -10.60 8.64
N VAL A 77 1.44 -10.21 8.16
CA VAL A 77 0.17 -10.84 8.47
C VAL A 77 -0.51 -11.27 7.18
N THR A 78 -0.86 -12.55 7.11
CA THR A 78 -1.68 -13.12 6.03
C THR A 78 -3.09 -13.38 6.57
N PRO A 79 -4.10 -12.63 6.10
CA PRO A 79 -5.49 -12.91 6.42
C PRO A 79 -5.94 -14.25 5.85
N VAL A 80 -6.99 -14.84 6.44
CA VAL A 80 -7.74 -15.94 5.82
C VAL A 80 -8.30 -15.50 4.46
N ASP A 81 -8.64 -16.44 3.58
CA ASP A 81 -9.31 -16.15 2.30
C ASP A 81 -10.51 -15.21 2.50
N TRP A 82 -10.56 -14.15 1.67
CA TRP A 82 -11.50 -13.04 1.73
C TRP A 82 -12.97 -13.48 1.74
N GLN A 83 -13.30 -14.67 1.23
CA GLN A 83 -14.66 -15.20 1.25
C GLN A 83 -15.16 -15.60 2.65
N TYR A 84 -14.24 -15.82 3.60
CA TYR A 84 -14.54 -16.34 4.93
C TYR A 84 -14.21 -15.37 6.06
N ARG A 85 -13.94 -14.11 5.74
CA ARG A 85 -13.62 -13.06 6.71
C ARG A 85 -14.27 -11.74 6.33
N ARG A 86 -14.23 -10.78 7.25
CA ARG A 86 -14.57 -9.38 6.99
C ARG A 86 -13.53 -8.71 6.08
N PRO A 87 -13.85 -7.55 5.48
CA PRO A 87 -12.90 -6.73 4.75
C PRO A 87 -11.61 -6.50 5.56
N VAL A 88 -10.45 -6.53 4.91
CA VAL A 88 -9.17 -6.41 5.62
C VAL A 88 -9.05 -5.08 6.38
N LYS A 89 -9.70 -4.03 5.87
CA LYS A 89 -9.76 -2.70 6.49
C LYS A 89 -10.37 -2.75 7.90
N ASP A 90 -11.44 -3.53 8.09
CA ASP A 90 -12.10 -3.66 9.40
C ASP A 90 -11.20 -4.42 10.39
N ILE A 91 -10.50 -5.45 9.92
CA ILE A 91 -9.53 -6.20 10.72
C ILE A 91 -8.36 -5.29 11.14
N ILE A 92 -7.86 -4.46 10.23
CA ILE A 92 -6.77 -3.52 10.51
C ILE A 92 -7.20 -2.48 11.54
N GLU A 93 -8.43 -1.95 11.45
CA GLU A 93 -8.92 -0.99 12.44
C GLU A 93 -9.02 -1.63 13.82
N GLU A 94 -9.54 -2.86 13.91
CA GLU A 94 -9.57 -3.62 15.16
C GLU A 94 -8.16 -3.89 15.73
N LEU A 95 -7.20 -4.27 14.88
CA LEU A 95 -5.81 -4.46 15.30
C LEU A 95 -5.19 -3.13 15.76
N ARG A 96 -5.52 -2.01 15.10
CA ARG A 96 -5.07 -0.68 15.51
C ARG A 96 -5.58 -0.36 16.91
N GLU A 97 -6.87 -0.54 17.19
CA GLU A 97 -7.44 -0.31 18.53
C GLU A 97 -6.74 -1.14 19.62
N ARG A 98 -6.42 -2.41 19.33
CA ARG A 98 -5.72 -3.29 20.28
C ARG A 98 -4.27 -2.89 20.52
N THR A 99 -3.61 -2.37 19.48
CA THR A 99 -2.19 -2.01 19.50
C THR A 99 -1.93 -0.55 19.92
N ASP A 100 -2.95 0.31 19.96
CA ASP A 100 -2.82 1.73 20.35
C ASP A 100 -2.36 1.93 21.82
N LYS A 101 -2.45 0.88 22.63
CA LYS A 101 -1.96 0.88 24.02
C LYS A 101 -0.43 0.98 24.15
N PHE A 102 0.33 0.76 23.07
CA PHE A 102 1.80 0.81 23.10
C PHE A 102 2.32 2.26 22.99
N ALA A 103 2.35 2.96 24.13
CA ALA A 103 2.88 4.34 24.18
C ALA A 103 4.36 4.41 23.75
N GLY A 104 4.69 5.39 22.89
CA GLY A 104 6.05 5.62 22.39
C GLY A 104 6.48 4.69 21.24
N VAL A 105 5.55 3.87 20.75
CA VAL A 105 5.72 3.03 19.55
C VAL A 105 4.71 3.49 18.50
N GLU A 106 5.19 3.84 17.32
CA GLU A 106 4.36 4.15 16.17
C GLU A 106 4.17 2.88 15.34
N ILE A 107 2.91 2.52 15.08
CA ILE A 107 2.54 1.29 14.39
C ILE A 107 1.86 1.66 13.07
N GLU A 108 2.54 1.36 11.96
CA GLU A 108 2.07 1.60 10.61
C GLU A 108 1.58 0.30 9.97
N TYR A 109 0.37 0.32 9.38
CA TYR A 109 -0.17 -0.79 8.60
C TYR A 109 0.00 -0.49 7.11
N LYS A 110 0.76 -1.32 6.40
CA LYS A 110 1.06 -1.14 4.97
C LYS A 110 0.68 -2.36 4.15
N PHE A 111 0.00 -2.11 3.05
CA PHE A 111 -0.23 -3.10 2.03
C PHE A 111 0.97 -3.17 1.07
N PRO A 112 1.29 -4.35 0.52
CA PRO A 112 2.15 -4.41 -0.64
C PRO A 112 1.52 -3.59 -1.77
N ASP A 113 2.33 -2.83 -2.50
CA ASP A 113 1.85 -2.01 -3.61
C ASP A 113 1.15 -2.91 -4.63
N ALA A 114 -0.16 -2.66 -4.82
CA ALA A 114 -0.95 -3.37 -5.81
C ALA A 114 -0.75 -2.70 -7.18
N GLY A 115 0.24 -3.18 -7.93
CA GLY A 115 0.44 -2.74 -9.31
C GLY A 115 1.82 -3.13 -9.85
N PRO A 116 2.00 -3.14 -11.18
CA PRO A 116 3.34 -3.15 -11.74
C PRO A 116 4.11 -1.96 -11.14
N PRO A 117 5.39 -2.12 -10.74
CA PRO A 117 6.16 -1.02 -10.20
C PRO A 117 6.15 0.13 -11.21
N VAL A 118 5.42 1.19 -10.87
CA VAL A 118 5.40 2.42 -11.66
C VAL A 118 6.49 3.30 -11.09
N GLU A 119 7.63 3.39 -11.77
CA GLU A 119 8.71 4.31 -11.39
C GLU A 119 8.26 5.78 -11.36
N ASN A 120 7.15 6.11 -12.03
CA ASN A 120 6.62 7.47 -12.13
C ASN A 120 5.08 7.45 -12.13
N ASP A 121 4.46 8.42 -11.43
CA ASP A 121 3.00 8.62 -11.38
C ASP A 121 2.38 8.83 -12.78
N LEU A 122 3.17 9.28 -13.75
CA LEU A 122 2.77 9.50 -15.14
C LEU A 122 3.97 9.27 -16.07
N VAL A 123 3.80 8.39 -17.06
CA VAL A 123 4.78 8.17 -18.14
C VAL A 123 4.18 8.67 -19.45
N ILE A 124 4.90 9.56 -20.15
CA ILE A 124 4.49 10.08 -21.45
C ILE A 124 5.47 9.59 -22.51
N GLU A 125 5.01 8.70 -23.38
CA GLU A 125 5.78 8.23 -24.53
C GLU A 125 5.54 9.12 -25.74
N VAL A 126 6.62 9.65 -26.32
CA VAL A 126 6.56 10.49 -27.52
C VAL A 126 7.10 9.69 -28.71
N THR A 127 6.24 9.38 -29.67
CA THR A 127 6.61 8.68 -30.90
C THR A 127 6.53 9.62 -32.11
N ALA A 128 7.51 9.58 -32.99
CA ALA A 128 7.49 10.30 -34.27
C ALA A 128 7.99 9.41 -35.41
N ARG A 129 7.52 9.68 -36.63
CA ARG A 129 8.05 9.04 -37.85
C ARG A 129 9.47 9.50 -38.18
N ASP A 130 9.80 10.72 -37.79
CA ASP A 130 11.12 11.33 -37.90
C ASP A 130 11.71 11.50 -36.50
N PRO A 131 12.75 10.73 -36.13
CA PRO A 131 13.35 10.76 -34.80
C PRO A 131 13.91 12.13 -34.40
N SER A 132 14.26 12.99 -35.36
CA SER A 132 14.83 14.32 -35.05
C SER A 132 13.84 15.26 -34.35
N GLN A 133 12.53 14.98 -34.45
CA GLN A 133 11.47 15.79 -33.87
C GLN A 133 11.07 15.36 -32.45
N ILE A 134 11.48 14.16 -32.03
CA ILE A 134 11.14 13.60 -30.71
C ILE A 134 11.68 14.49 -29.59
N ASP A 135 12.89 15.00 -29.76
CA ASP A 135 13.60 15.78 -28.76
C ASP A 135 12.94 17.14 -28.47
N ALA A 136 12.46 17.81 -29.51
CA ALA A 136 11.72 19.07 -29.40
C ALA A 136 10.34 18.87 -28.77
N ALA A 137 9.64 17.80 -29.17
CA ALA A 137 8.34 17.45 -28.62
C ALA A 137 8.41 17.05 -27.14
N ALA A 138 9.40 16.25 -26.74
CA ALA A 138 9.62 15.86 -25.34
C ALA A 138 9.92 17.09 -24.44
N LYS A 139 10.70 18.05 -24.94
CA LYS A 139 10.95 19.32 -24.23
C LYS A 139 9.67 20.13 -24.03
N GLN A 140 8.80 20.19 -25.05
CA GLN A 140 7.53 20.89 -24.96
C GLN A 140 6.59 20.27 -23.92
N VAL A 141 6.49 18.94 -23.90
CA VAL A 141 5.71 18.18 -22.91
C VAL A 141 6.23 18.45 -21.48
N ARG A 142 7.56 18.46 -21.30
CA ARG A 142 8.17 18.77 -20.01
C ARG A 142 7.87 20.19 -19.53
N LEU A 143 7.84 21.17 -20.43
CA LEU A 143 7.47 22.55 -20.10
C LEU A 143 6.01 22.65 -19.65
N TRP A 144 5.10 21.92 -20.29
CA TRP A 144 3.70 21.87 -19.86
C TRP A 144 3.52 21.21 -18.50
N GLN A 145 4.24 20.13 -18.22
CA GLN A 145 4.23 19.48 -16.92
C GLN A 145 4.68 20.43 -15.80
N MET A 146 5.72 21.24 -16.05
CA MET A 146 6.20 22.23 -15.09
C MET A 146 5.18 23.35 -14.84
N ALA A 147 4.39 23.73 -15.83
CA ALA A 147 3.38 24.77 -15.71
C ALA A 147 2.11 24.32 -14.94
N ILE A 148 1.86 23.01 -14.86
CA ILE A 148 0.68 22.42 -14.21
C ILE A 148 0.91 22.13 -12.71
N ARG A 149 2.16 22.08 -12.23
CA ARG A 149 2.47 22.06 -10.79
C ARG A 149 2.20 23.45 -10.16
N LEU A 150 0.95 23.69 -9.76
CA LEU A 150 0.57 24.68 -8.73
C LEU A 150 0.26 23.94 -7.43
#